data_AF-A0A924SPV4-F1
#
_entry.id   AF-A0A924SPV4-F1
#
_cell.length_a   1.000
_cell.length_b   1.000
_cell.length_c   1.000
_cell.angle_alpha   90.00
_cell.angle_beta   90.00
_cell.angle_gamma   90.00
#
_symmetry.space_group_name_H-M   'P 1'
#
loop_
_entity.id
_entity.type
_entity.pdbx_description
1 polymer ?
#
loop_
_entity_poly.entity_id
_entity_poly.type
_entity_poly.pdbx_seq_one_letter_code
_entity_poly.pdbx_strand_id
1 'polypeptide(L)'
;MKLLLTVFIAALLFSSCASLHSTTYIKPQESFVLGNNQHNSFSVNVENISKQELEVYQASVVGSRHSAKNIKPGEKISVSIDANTALCIRNPSADTVSVKLKVTGDTGLSMDYKN
;
A
#
# COMPACT_ATOMS: atom_id res chain seq x y z
N MET A 1 35.18 -21.89 23.78
CA MET A 1 35.21 -20.48 23.30
C MET A 1 34.75 -20.31 21.85
N LYS A 2 34.95 -21.27 20.93
CA LYS A 2 34.50 -21.16 19.52
C LYS A 2 32.98 -21.25 19.32
N LEU A 3 32.26 -21.98 20.18
CA LEU A 3 30.80 -22.17 20.05
C LEU A 3 29.99 -20.90 20.40
N LEU A 4 30.51 -20.05 21.30
CA LEU A 4 29.84 -18.82 21.75
C LEU A 4 29.89 -17.71 20.70
N LEU A 5 30.91 -17.71 19.82
CA LEU A 5 31.03 -16.73 18.74
C LEU A 5 30.03 -17.01 17.59
N THR A 6 29.67 -18.28 17.37
CA THR A 6 28.75 -18.68 16.30
C THR A 6 27.29 -18.30 16.59
N VAL A 7 26.88 -18.29 17.87
CA VAL A 7 25.51 -17.92 18.27
C VAL A 7 25.26 -16.41 18.13
N PHE A 8 26.30 -15.58 18.23
CA PHE A 8 26.17 -14.12 18.15
C PHE A 8 25.90 -13.62 16.72
N ILE A 9 26.34 -14.35 15.69
CA ILE A 9 26.10 -14.02 14.27
C ILE A 9 24.69 -14.44 13.84
N ALA A 10 24.12 -15.49 14.43
CA ALA A 10 22.77 -15.96 14.11
C ALA A 10 21.65 -15.02 14.62
N ALA A 11 21.95 -14.14 15.58
CA ALA A 11 20.98 -13.23 16.20
C ALA A 11 20.79 -11.90 15.44
N LEU A 12 21.55 -11.62 14.37
CA LEU A 12 21.42 -10.37 13.60
C LEU A 12 20.39 -10.44 12.45
N LEU A 13 19.69 -11.56 12.29
CA LEU A 13 18.65 -11.74 11.27
C LEU A 13 17.24 -11.37 11.75
N PHE A 14 17.11 -10.61 12.85
CA PHE A 14 15.84 -9.96 13.18
C PHE A 14 15.61 -8.82 12.17
N SER A 15 15.11 -9.22 10.99
CA SER A 15 14.59 -8.34 9.95
C SER A 15 13.72 -7.29 10.61
N SER A 16 14.13 -6.02 10.52
CA SER A 16 13.27 -4.91 10.90
C SER A 16 11.96 -5.08 10.14
N CYS A 17 10.86 -5.32 10.86
CA CYS A 17 9.52 -5.32 10.30
C CYS A 17 9.23 -3.87 9.89
N ALA A 18 9.67 -3.50 8.68
CA ALA A 18 9.56 -2.14 8.19
C ALA A 18 8.08 -1.83 7.96
N SER A 19 7.66 -0.68 8.47
CA SER A 19 6.35 -0.12 8.14
C SER A 19 6.57 1.24 7.51
N LEU A 20 5.88 1.49 6.40
CA LEU A 20 5.92 2.78 5.72
C LEU A 20 4.65 3.55 6.05
N HIS A 21 4.81 4.77 6.53
CA HIS A 21 3.72 5.71 6.74
C HIS A 21 3.80 6.80 5.68
N SER A 22 2.70 7.06 4.97
CA SER A 22 2.65 8.08 3.92
C SER A 22 1.32 8.82 3.95
N THR A 23 1.36 10.12 3.70
CA THR A 23 0.18 10.89 3.27
C THR A 23 0.32 11.14 1.77
N THR A 24 -0.59 10.58 1.01
CA THR A 24 -0.60 10.64 -0.46
C THR A 24 -1.71 11.58 -0.92
N TYR A 25 -1.39 12.44 -1.87
CA TYR A 25 -2.34 13.36 -2.50
C TYR A 25 -2.68 12.86 -3.90
N ILE A 26 -3.96 12.84 -4.26
CA ILE A 26 -4.42 12.33 -5.55
C ILE A 26 -5.22 13.44 -6.23
N LYS A 27 -4.79 13.84 -7.41
CA LYS A 27 -5.45 14.91 -8.18
C LYS A 27 -6.86 14.49 -8.61
N PRO A 28 -7.71 15.44 -9.03
CA PRO A 28 -9.02 15.15 -9.59
C PRO A 28 -8.93 14.12 -10.73
N GLN A 29 -9.83 13.14 -10.72
CA GLN A 29 -9.92 12.08 -11.74
C GLN A 29 -8.71 11.14 -11.86
N GLU A 30 -7.67 11.30 -11.04
CA GLU A 30 -6.50 10.41 -11.06
C GLU A 30 -6.65 9.25 -10.06
N SER A 31 -5.78 8.25 -10.23
CA SER A 31 -5.60 7.13 -9.31
C SER A 31 -4.15 7.06 -8.85
N PHE A 32 -3.96 6.88 -7.54
CA PHE A 32 -2.68 6.44 -7.00
C PHE A 32 -2.57 4.92 -7.09
N VAL A 33 -1.39 4.43 -7.49
CA VAL A 33 -1.11 3.01 -7.67
C VAL A 33 0.13 2.65 -6.87
N LEU A 34 0.00 1.67 -5.98
CA LEU A 34 1.06 1.17 -5.11
C LEU A 34 1.34 -0.29 -5.42
N GLY A 35 2.62 -0.62 -5.71
CA GLY A 35 3.05 -1.99 -5.98
C GLY A 35 2.80 -2.44 -7.43
N ASN A 36 2.97 -1.56 -8.42
CA ASN A 36 2.88 -1.95 -9.82
C ASN A 36 4.24 -2.45 -10.36
N ASN A 37 4.91 -3.29 -9.59
CA ASN A 37 6.20 -3.91 -9.87
C ASN A 37 6.22 -5.34 -9.32
N GLN A 38 7.33 -6.07 -9.51
CA GLN A 38 7.49 -7.36 -8.85
C GLN A 38 7.75 -7.18 -7.35
N HIS A 39 6.93 -7.80 -6.50
CA HIS A 39 7.03 -7.73 -5.03
C HIS A 39 6.31 -8.91 -4.35
N ASN A 40 6.60 -9.15 -3.07
CA ASN A 40 5.86 -10.09 -2.22
C ASN A 40 4.57 -9.47 -1.68
N SER A 41 3.72 -10.27 -1.04
CA SER A 41 2.48 -9.76 -0.41
C SER A 41 2.75 -8.65 0.61
N PHE A 42 1.83 -7.70 0.71
CA PHE A 42 1.86 -6.62 1.69
C PHE A 42 0.45 -6.28 2.19
N SER A 43 0.36 -5.58 3.31
CA SER A 43 -0.91 -5.07 3.85
C SER A 43 -0.87 -3.56 3.96
N VAL A 44 -1.99 -2.91 3.68
CA VAL A 44 -2.12 -1.46 3.77
C VAL A 44 -3.34 -1.09 4.61
N ASN A 45 -3.14 -0.23 5.60
CA ASN A 45 -4.24 0.53 6.18
C ASN A 45 -4.42 1.80 5.34
N VAL A 46 -5.61 1.97 4.80
CA VAL A 46 -6.01 3.13 3.98
C VAL A 46 -7.02 3.94 4.78
N GLU A 47 -6.70 5.19 5.07
CA GLU A 47 -7.56 6.12 5.79
C GLU A 47 -7.86 7.32 4.89
N ASN A 48 -9.14 7.51 4.55
CA ASN A 48 -9.58 8.66 3.78
C ASN A 48 -9.64 9.90 4.69
N ILE A 49 -8.64 10.76 4.59
CA ILE A 49 -8.55 12.01 5.36
C ILE A 49 -9.05 13.22 4.57
N SER A 50 -9.76 12.98 3.47
CA SER A 50 -10.38 14.00 2.63
C SER A 50 -11.88 14.15 2.91
N LYS A 51 -12.54 15.08 2.21
CA LYS A 51 -14.00 15.28 2.27
C LYS A 51 -14.77 14.51 1.19
N GLN A 52 -14.07 13.85 0.26
CA GLN A 52 -14.66 13.17 -0.88
C GLN A 52 -14.59 11.65 -0.68
N GLU A 53 -15.51 10.90 -1.29
CA GLU A 53 -15.45 9.44 -1.32
C GLU A 53 -14.34 8.97 -2.28
N LEU A 54 -13.63 7.90 -1.91
CA LEU A 54 -12.57 7.29 -2.74
C LEU A 54 -12.96 5.88 -3.12
N GLU A 55 -12.53 5.43 -4.30
CA GLU A 55 -12.68 4.05 -4.73
C GLU A 55 -11.34 3.31 -4.53
N VAL A 56 -11.36 2.20 -3.80
CA VAL A 56 -10.18 1.34 -3.57
C VAL A 56 -10.41 0.00 -4.24
N TYR A 57 -9.46 -0.44 -5.06
CA TYR A 57 -9.50 -1.75 -5.72
C TYR A 57 -8.10 -2.32 -5.88
N GLN A 58 -8.03 -3.61 -6.20
CA GLN A 58 -6.78 -4.28 -6.53
C GLN A 58 -6.72 -4.55 -8.02
N ALA A 59 -5.53 -4.39 -8.60
CA ALA A 59 -5.27 -4.73 -9.99
C ALA A 59 -4.02 -5.58 -10.05
N SER A 60 -4.13 -6.81 -10.56
CA SER A 60 -2.95 -7.64 -10.78
C SER A 60 -2.01 -6.94 -11.77
N VAL A 61 -0.71 -7.09 -11.57
CA VAL A 61 0.31 -6.57 -12.51
C VAL A 61 0.11 -7.18 -13.91
N VAL A 62 -0.55 -8.33 -14.03
CA VAL A 62 -0.92 -8.98 -15.31
C VAL A 62 -2.29 -8.57 -15.87
N GLY A 63 -3.01 -7.63 -15.24
CA GLY A 63 -4.14 -6.92 -15.86
C GLY A 63 -5.56 -7.28 -15.37
N SER A 64 -5.73 -8.17 -14.40
CA SER A 64 -7.06 -8.44 -13.81
C SER A 64 -7.41 -7.43 -12.71
N ARG A 65 -8.64 -6.90 -12.71
CA ARG A 65 -9.18 -6.00 -11.68
C ARG A 65 -10.08 -6.76 -10.73
N HIS A 66 -9.87 -6.59 -9.44
CA HIS A 66 -10.74 -7.13 -8.39
C HIS A 66 -11.88 -6.14 -8.07
N SER A 67 -12.90 -6.62 -7.34
CA SER A 67 -14.03 -5.80 -6.90
C SER A 67 -13.57 -4.55 -6.15
N ALA A 68 -14.17 -3.41 -6.50
CA ALA A 68 -13.88 -2.15 -5.85
C ALA A 68 -14.70 -1.97 -4.56
N LYS A 69 -14.12 -1.21 -3.62
CA LYS A 69 -14.76 -0.77 -2.39
C LYS A 69 -14.65 0.75 -2.29
N ASN A 70 -15.78 1.42 -2.08
CA ASN A 70 -15.78 2.83 -1.76
C ASN A 70 -15.47 3.06 -0.29
N ILE A 71 -14.66 4.07 0.01
CA ILE A 71 -14.33 4.50 1.38
C ILE A 71 -14.78 5.94 1.61
N LYS A 72 -15.61 6.15 2.63
CA LYS A 72 -16.18 7.46 2.97
C LYS A 72 -15.16 8.37 3.65
N PRO A 73 -15.40 9.69 3.70
CA PRO A 73 -14.61 10.62 4.51
C PRO A 73 -14.45 10.12 5.97
N GLY A 74 -13.21 10.06 6.44
CA GLY A 74 -12.86 9.54 7.77
C GLY A 74 -12.88 8.02 7.91
N GLU A 75 -13.30 7.28 6.88
CA GLU A 75 -13.28 5.81 6.92
C GLU A 75 -11.85 5.28 6.81
N LYS A 76 -11.57 4.24 7.60
CA LYS A 76 -10.32 3.48 7.56
C LYS A 76 -10.59 2.02 7.26
N ILE A 77 -9.87 1.47 6.30
CA ILE A 77 -9.93 0.06 5.92
C ILE A 77 -8.54 -0.56 5.97
N SER A 78 -8.48 -1.89 6.15
CA SER A 78 -7.27 -2.68 5.98
C SER A 78 -7.43 -3.57 4.77
N VAL A 79 -6.43 -3.57 3.89
CA VAL A 79 -6.44 -4.36 2.65
C VAL A 79 -5.17 -5.21 2.60
N SER A 80 -5.34 -6.53 2.46
CA SER A 80 -4.25 -7.45 2.14
C SER A 80 -4.10 -7.54 0.63
N ILE A 81 -2.87 -7.40 0.17
CA ILE A 81 -2.49 -7.39 -1.24
C ILE A 81 -1.59 -8.58 -1.50
N ASP A 82 -1.99 -9.41 -2.45
CA ASP A 82 -1.21 -10.58 -2.86
C ASP A 82 0.06 -10.15 -3.61
N ALA A 83 1.01 -11.07 -3.76
CA ALA A 83 2.21 -10.82 -4.54
C ALA A 83 1.87 -10.38 -5.99
N ASN A 84 2.65 -9.45 -6.54
CA ASN A 84 2.47 -8.91 -7.90
C ASN A 84 1.04 -8.42 -8.19
N THR A 85 0.42 -7.80 -7.19
CA THR A 85 -0.89 -7.14 -7.28
C THR A 85 -0.76 -5.73 -6.74
N ALA A 86 -1.25 -4.76 -7.49
CA ALA A 86 -1.22 -3.37 -7.09
C ALA A 86 -2.48 -3.00 -6.29
N LEU A 87 -2.29 -2.14 -5.29
CA LEU A 87 -3.37 -1.38 -4.68
C LEU A 87 -3.62 -0.12 -5.52
N CYS A 88 -4.87 0.11 -5.91
CA CYS A 88 -5.29 1.31 -6.62
C CYS A 88 -6.28 2.10 -5.76
N ILE A 89 -6.04 3.40 -5.63
CA ILE A 89 -6.91 4.35 -4.93
C ILE A 89 -7.29 5.42 -5.92
N ARG A 90 -8.54 5.39 -6.40
CA ARG A 90 -9.07 6.33 -7.39
C ARG A 90 -9.78 7.48 -6.68
N ASN A 91 -9.51 8.69 -7.17
CA ASN A 91 -10.25 9.90 -6.84
C ASN A 91 -11.24 10.23 -7.97
N PRO A 92 -12.53 9.89 -7.83
CA PRO A 92 -13.54 10.22 -8.84
C PRO A 92 -14.00 11.68 -8.78
N SER A 93 -13.54 12.48 -7.82
CA SER A 93 -14.04 13.83 -7.58
C SER A 93 -13.35 14.90 -8.43
N ALA A 94 -13.87 16.13 -8.36
CA ALA A 94 -13.27 17.30 -8.98
C ALA A 94 -12.19 17.99 -8.12
N ASP A 95 -11.97 17.53 -6.88
CA ASP A 95 -11.03 18.11 -5.93
C ASP A 95 -9.81 17.21 -5.74
N THR A 96 -8.68 17.77 -5.30
CA THR A 96 -7.56 16.95 -4.82
C THR A 96 -7.93 16.32 -3.49
N VAL A 97 -7.67 15.02 -3.35
CA VAL A 97 -7.94 14.26 -2.12
C VAL A 97 -6.65 13.85 -1.45
N SER A 98 -6.72 13.64 -0.15
CA SER A 98 -5.62 13.17 0.69
C SER A 98 -5.99 11.82 1.33
N VAL A 99 -5.06 10.87 1.26
CA VAL A 99 -5.21 9.54 1.86
C VAL A 99 -3.99 9.23 2.70
N LYS A 100 -4.21 8.70 3.90
CA LYS A 100 -3.14 8.26 4.79
C LYS A 100 -2.98 6.75 4.66
N LEU A 101 -1.74 6.33 4.44
CA LEU A 101 -1.35 4.95 4.22
C LEU A 101 -0.41 4.49 5.33
N LYS A 102 -0.67 3.29 5.86
CA LYS A 102 0.31 2.53 6.65
C LYS A 102 0.51 1.18 5.98
N VAL A 103 1.68 0.99 5.38
CA VAL A 103 2.07 -0.22 4.67
C VAL A 103 2.94 -1.08 5.58
N THR A 104 2.70 -2.39 5.58
CA THR A 104 3.47 -3.40 6.31
C THR A 104 3.70 -4.62 5.43
N GLY A 105 4.78 -5.37 5.66
CA GLY A 105 5.16 -6.49 4.80
C GLY A 105 6.25 -6.05 3.83
N ASP A 106 6.10 -6.37 2.54
CA ASP A 106 7.02 -5.86 1.52
C ASP A 106 6.92 -4.33 1.41
N THR A 107 8.07 -3.67 1.30
CA THR A 107 8.19 -2.21 1.13
C THR A 107 8.95 -1.82 -0.14
N GLY A 108 9.43 -2.79 -0.93
CA GLY A 108 10.03 -2.59 -2.26
C GLY A 108 8.98 -2.30 -3.34
N LEU A 109 8.04 -1.40 -3.04
CA LEU A 109 6.87 -1.12 -3.85
C LEU A 109 7.07 0.13 -4.72
N SER A 110 6.65 0.08 -5.99
CA SER A 110 6.55 1.26 -6.85
C SER A 110 5.39 2.14 -6.42
N MET A 111 5.49 3.43 -6.72
CA MET A 111 4.45 4.42 -6.51
C MET A 111 4.23 5.18 -7.81
N ASP A 112 3.04 5.04 -8.37
CA ASP A 112 2.68 5.60 -9.68
C ASP A 112 1.34 6.34 -9.60
N TYR A 113 1.08 7.17 -10.61
CA TYR A 113 -0.21 7.83 -10.83
C TYR A 113 -0.74 7.46 -12.21
N LYS A 114 -2.06 7.25 -12.31
CA LYS A 114 -2.76 6.95 -13.57
C LYS A 114 -4.01 7.81 -13.72
N ASN A 115 -4.38 8.12 -14.96
CA ASN A 115 -5.64 8.78 -15.34
C ASN A 115 -6.58 7.73 -15.95
#